data_AF-A0A4R6FZ69-F1
#
_entry.id   AF-A0A4R6FZ69-F1
#
_cell.length_a   1.000
_cell.length_b   1.000
_cell.length_c   1.000
_cell.angle_alpha   90.00
_cell.angle_beta   90.00
_cell.angle_gamma   90.00
#
_symmetry.space_group_name_H-M   'P 1'
#
loop_
_entity.id
_entity.type
_entity.pdbx_description
1 polymer ?
#
loop_
_entity_poly.entity_id
_entity_poly.type
_entity_poly.pdbx_seq_one_letter_code
_entity_poly.pdbx_strand_id
1 'polypeptide(L)'
;MSDTNTSAAPVETVSKSEVASFCRHLGRSLKGITTNDTALAVHLMRESEYLERNKFTAASEMFAAVARTLDPNLPAKPDAS
;
A
#
# COMPACT_ATOMS: atom_id res chain seq x y z
N MET A 1 -36.90 18.12 14.21
CA MET A 1 -36.30 16.98 13.48
C MET A 1 -35.06 17.53 12.82
N SER A 2 -33.88 17.01 13.18
CA SER A 2 -32.60 17.55 12.74
C SER A 2 -32.16 16.81 11.48
N ASP A 3 -32.25 17.48 10.33
CA ASP A 3 -31.67 17.00 9.08
C ASP A 3 -30.16 17.16 9.13
N THR A 4 -29.47 16.16 9.71
CA THR A 4 -28.02 16.06 9.63
C THR A 4 -27.67 15.62 8.21
N ASN A 5 -27.56 16.60 7.32
CA ASN A 5 -27.03 16.41 5.98
C ASN A 5 -25.52 16.17 6.09
N THR A 6 -25.13 14.92 6.34
CA THR A 6 -23.74 14.46 6.26
C THR A 6 -23.30 14.60 4.81
N SER A 7 -22.73 15.76 4.49
CA SER A 7 -22.02 16.00 3.25
C SER A 7 -20.84 15.03 3.20
N ALA A 8 -21.01 13.90 2.51
CA ALA A 8 -19.94 12.96 2.27
C ALA A 8 -18.82 13.72 1.55
N ALA A 9 -17.65 13.81 2.19
CA ALA A 9 -16.49 14.45 1.60
C ALA A 9 -16.23 13.83 0.20
N PRO A 10 -15.73 14.61 -0.77
CA PRO A 10 -15.42 14.09 -2.09
C PRO A 10 -14.45 12.92 -1.93
N VAL A 11 -14.91 11.71 -2.24
CA VAL A 11 -14.01 10.57 -2.38
C VAL A 11 -13.15 10.91 -3.59
N GLU A 12 -11.86 11.17 -3.38
CA GLU A 12 -10.92 11.28 -4.50
C GLU A 12 -10.95 9.96 -5.27
N THR A 13 -11.70 9.95 -6.37
CA THR A 13 -11.86 8.75 -7.18
C THR A 13 -10.63 8.60 -8.05
N VAL A 14 -9.75 7.68 -7.66
CA VAL A 14 -8.66 7.20 -8.51
C VAL A 14 -9.26 6.72 -9.83
N SER A 15 -8.73 7.19 -10.96
CA SER A 15 -9.24 6.80 -12.28
C SER A 15 -8.93 5.32 -12.58
N LYS A 16 -9.75 4.68 -13.42
CA LYS A 16 -9.51 3.29 -13.87
C LYS A 16 -8.13 3.12 -14.53
N SER A 17 -7.64 4.15 -15.23
CA SER A 17 -6.31 4.18 -15.83
C SER A 17 -5.19 4.17 -14.81
N GLU A 18 -5.34 4.91 -13.70
CA GLU A 18 -4.36 4.94 -12.61
C GLU A 18 -4.32 3.59 -11.89
N VAL A 19 -5.48 2.99 -11.64
CA VAL A 19 -5.56 1.62 -11.09
C VAL A 19 -4.89 0.59 -12.01
N ALA A 20 -5.14 0.66 -13.31
CA ALA A 20 -4.53 -0.28 -14.27
C ALA A 20 -3.01 -0.06 -14.44
N SER A 21 -2.52 1.17 -14.33
CA SER A 21 -1.09 1.48 -14.30
C SER A 21 -0.45 0.90 -13.03
N PHE A 22 -1.12 1.10 -11.90
CA PHE A 22 -0.70 0.61 -10.59
C PHE A 22 -0.59 -0.93 -10.54
N CYS A 23 -1.62 -1.66 -10.98
CA CYS A 23 -1.57 -3.12 -11.00
C CYS A 23 -0.42 -3.64 -11.88
N ARG A 24 -0.11 -2.96 -12.98
CA ARG A 24 1.03 -3.29 -13.84
C ARG A 24 2.36 -3.00 -13.17
N HIS A 25 2.47 -1.92 -12.40
CA HIS A 25 3.66 -1.61 -11.61
C HIS A 25 3.92 -2.71 -10.58
N LEU A 26 2.94 -3.02 -9.72
CA LEU A 26 3.06 -4.08 -8.71
C LEU A 26 3.47 -5.43 -9.30
N GLY A 27 2.81 -5.85 -10.38
CA GLY A 27 3.12 -7.12 -11.03
C GLY A 27 4.54 -7.18 -11.60
N ARG A 28 5.16 -6.03 -11.90
CA ARG A 28 6.57 -5.94 -12.32
C ARG A 28 7.51 -5.86 -11.12
N SER A 29 7.17 -5.10 -10.09
CA SER A 29 7.98 -4.95 -8.87
C SER A 29 8.19 -6.30 -8.18
N LEU A 30 7.16 -7.13 -8.12
CA LEU A 30 7.22 -8.46 -7.50
C LEU A 30 7.86 -9.53 -8.40
N LYS A 31 8.11 -9.25 -9.68
CA LYS A 31 8.64 -10.22 -10.64
C LYS A 31 10.15 -10.37 -10.44
N GLY A 32 10.59 -11.59 -10.11
CA GLY A 32 12.01 -11.94 -9.99
C GLY A 32 12.57 -11.85 -8.57
N ILE A 33 11.72 -11.64 -7.55
CA ILE A 33 12.12 -11.78 -6.15
C ILE A 33 12.29 -13.28 -5.86
N THR A 34 13.54 -13.70 -5.65
CA THR A 34 13.90 -15.07 -5.28
C THR A 34 13.92 -15.22 -3.76
N THR A 35 13.18 -16.22 -3.24
CA THR A 35 13.14 -16.94 -1.92
C THR A 35 13.85 -16.44 -0.65
N ASN A 36 14.43 -15.24 -0.58
CA ASN A 36 14.92 -14.65 0.65
C ASN A 36 13.80 -13.81 1.28
N ASP A 37 13.24 -14.29 2.39
CA ASP A 37 12.12 -13.66 3.08
C ASP A 37 12.42 -12.23 3.50
N THR A 38 13.64 -11.93 3.99
CA THR A 38 14.06 -10.55 4.32
C THR A 38 14.10 -9.65 3.09
N ALA A 39 14.61 -10.12 1.95
CA ALA A 39 14.67 -9.32 0.73
C ALA A 39 13.26 -9.02 0.18
N LEU A 40 12.37 -10.01 0.21
CA LEU A 40 10.96 -9.84 -0.14
C LEU A 40 10.27 -8.87 0.82
N ALA A 41 10.53 -8.99 2.12
CA ALA A 41 9.94 -8.16 3.14
C ALA A 41 10.36 -6.68 3.01
N VAL A 42 11.66 -6.40 2.77
CA VAL A 42 12.15 -5.04 2.47
C VAL A 42 11.46 -4.46 1.23
N HIS A 43 11.29 -5.28 0.19
CA HIS A 43 10.62 -4.85 -1.03
C HIS A 43 9.15 -4.51 -0.79
N LEU A 44 8.41 -5.39 -0.10
CA LEU A 44 7.01 -5.17 0.27
C LEU A 44 6.83 -3.91 1.14
N MET A 45 7.76 -3.61 2.04
CA MET A 45 7.74 -2.35 2.80
C MET A 45 7.87 -1.13 1.89
N ARG A 46 8.76 -1.13 0.91
CA ARG A 46 8.90 -0.02 -0.05
C ARG A 46 7.64 0.16 -0.90
N GLU A 47 7.05 -0.94 -1.36
CA GLU A 47 5.78 -0.91 -2.09
C GLU A 47 4.64 -0.38 -1.21
N SER A 48 4.63 -0.72 0.09
CA SER A 48 3.66 -0.18 1.05
C SER A 48 3.75 1.34 1.21
N GLU A 49 4.97 1.90 1.21
CA GLU A 49 5.18 3.36 1.28
C GLU A 49 4.72 4.05 -0.01
N TYR A 50 5.00 3.44 -1.16
CA TYR A 50 4.51 3.95 -2.44
C TYR A 50 2.97 3.94 -2.49
N LEU A 51 2.35 2.84 -2.06
CA LEU A 51 0.90 2.69 -1.93
C LEU A 51 0.28 3.78 -1.05
N GLU A 52 0.89 4.07 0.10
CA GLU A 52 0.43 5.11 1.02
C GLU A 52 0.46 6.49 0.38
N ARG A 53 1.56 6.85 -0.28
CA ARG A 53 1.72 8.15 -0.96
C ARG A 53 0.68 8.38 -2.06
N ASN A 54 0.15 7.30 -2.64
CA ASN A 54 -0.88 7.33 -3.67
C ASN A 54 -2.29 7.08 -3.11
N LYS A 55 -2.48 7.19 -1.79
CA LYS A 55 -3.77 7.05 -1.09
C LYS A 55 -4.42 5.67 -1.19
N PHE A 56 -3.64 4.64 -1.48
CA PHE A 56 -4.08 3.24 -1.45
C PHE A 56 -3.83 2.62 -0.06
N THR A 57 -4.36 3.24 0.99
CA THR A 57 -4.05 2.92 2.40
C THR A 57 -4.31 1.44 2.75
N ALA A 58 -5.45 0.87 2.34
CA ALA A 58 -5.76 -0.54 2.64
C ALA A 58 -4.74 -1.53 2.01
N ALA A 59 -4.28 -1.26 0.80
CA ALA A 59 -3.27 -2.10 0.15
C ALA A 59 -1.88 -1.88 0.76
N SER A 60 -1.56 -0.63 1.13
CA SER A 60 -0.35 -0.29 1.89
C SER A 60 -0.27 -1.08 3.20
N GLU A 61 -1.34 -1.07 4.00
CA GLU A 61 -1.43 -1.82 5.27
C GLU A 61 -1.22 -3.33 5.05
N MET A 62 -1.86 -3.90 4.03
CA MET A 62 -1.70 -5.31 3.69
C MET A 62 -0.24 -5.66 3.34
N PHE A 63 0.42 -4.85 2.53
CA PHE A 63 1.82 -5.08 2.14
C PHE A 63 2.76 -4.96 3.33
N ALA A 64 2.55 -3.98 4.21
CA ALA A 64 3.32 -3.81 5.44
C ALA A 64 3.12 -4.99 6.41
N ALA A 65 1.88 -5.50 6.53
CA ALA A 65 1.58 -6.65 7.37
C ALA A 65 2.27 -7.93 6.87
N VAL A 66 2.24 -8.19 5.55
CA VAL A 66 2.94 -9.34 4.95
C VAL A 66 4.45 -9.20 5.13
N ALA A 67 5.01 -8.01 4.92
CA ALA A 67 6.44 -7.77 5.12
C ALA A 67 6.89 -8.09 6.56
N ARG A 68 6.16 -7.60 7.57
CA ARG A 68 6.46 -7.90 8.99
C ARG A 68 6.29 -9.37 9.34
N THR A 69 5.40 -10.09 8.65
CA THR A 69 5.23 -11.53 8.84
C THR A 69 6.43 -12.31 8.30
N LEU A 70 7.02 -11.84 7.19
CA LEU A 70 8.20 -12.45 6.57
C LEU A 70 9.49 -12.11 7.32
N ASP A 71 9.64 -10.88 7.81
CA ASP A 71 10.77 -10.47 8.64
C ASP A 71 10.29 -9.55 9.79
N PRO A 72 10.13 -10.11 11.00
CA PRO A 72 9.70 -9.35 12.18
C PRO A 72 10.70 -8.29 12.65
N ASN A 73 11.96 -8.37 12.21
CA ASN A 73 13.01 -7.43 12.61
C ASN A 73 13.11 -6.23 11.66
N LEU A 74 12.26 -6.14 10.63
CA LEU A 74 12.20 -4.98 9.76
C LEU A 74 11.92 -3.70 10.56
N PRO A 75 12.59 -2.58 10.22
CA PRO A 75 12.27 -1.30 10.81
C PRO A 75 10.80 -0.96 10.55
N ALA A 76 10.14 -0.45 11.60
CA ALA A 76 8.75 -0.04 11.50
C ALA A 76 8.61 1.03 10.39
N LYS A 77 7.48 0.97 9.68
CA LYS A 77 7.09 2.03 8.74
C LYS A 77 7.16 3.36 9.51
N PRO A 78 7.92 4.37 9.04
CA PRO A 78 7.90 5.66 9.68
C PRO A 78 6.47 6.18 9.65
N ASP A 79 5.97 6.64 10.80
CA ASP A 79 4.64 7.25 10.89
C ASP A 79 4.58 8.40 9.88
N ALA A 80 3.59 8.34 8.99
CA ALA A 80 3.33 9.42 8.04
C ALA A 80 2.84 10.63 8.85
N SER A 81 3.78 11.52 9.19
CA SER A 81 3.52 12.83 9.82
C SER A 81 2.91 13.81 8.83
#